data_AF-A0A259RYP8-F1
#
_entry.id   AF-A0A259RYP8-F1
#
_cell.length_a   1.000
_cell.length_b   1.000
_cell.length_c   1.000
_cell.angle_alpha   90.00
_cell.angle_beta   90.00
_cell.angle_gamma   90.00
#
_symmetry.space_group_name_H-M   'P 1'
#
loop_
_entity.id
_entity.type
_entity.pdbx_description
1 polymer ?
#
loop_
_entity_poly.entity_id
_entity_poly.type
_entity_poly.pdbx_seq_one_letter_code
_entity_poly.pdbx_strand_id
1 'polypeptide(L)'
;MGGAIMASKTPSASELFSLLDEIAHILREIGLNTERPTDAAMASTAPFCFDTLAFHAWLEWVFLPRMQQTIEQERNLAAPCNIAPLAEYQFATYAEPTHHLLALLTELDTQINAYFHLPMENQK
;
A
#
# COMPACT_ATOMS: atom_id res chain seq x y z
N MET A 1 -28.75 21.70 10.19
CA MET A 1 -28.52 20.25 10.37
C MET A 1 -27.02 20.03 10.26
N GLY A 2 -26.33 19.97 11.39
CA GLY A 2 -24.88 19.86 11.44
C GLY A 2 -24.45 18.41 11.23
N GLY A 3 -23.93 18.10 10.05
CA GLY A 3 -23.20 16.87 9.81
C GLY A 3 -21.85 16.97 10.52
N ALA A 4 -21.58 16.00 11.39
CA ALA A 4 -20.35 15.92 12.15
C ALA A 4 -19.13 15.97 11.21
N ILE A 5 -18.30 16.99 11.41
CA ILE A 5 -16.95 17.01 10.89
C ILE A 5 -16.22 15.95 11.70
N MET A 6 -16.02 14.76 11.13
CA MET A 6 -15.13 13.76 11.74
C MET A 6 -13.77 14.45 11.84
N ALA A 7 -13.37 14.79 13.06
CA ALA A 7 -12.01 15.23 13.31
C ALA A 7 -11.11 14.07 12.88
N SER A 8 -10.48 14.18 11.71
CA SER A 8 -9.49 13.21 11.26
C SER A 8 -8.30 13.32 12.19
N LYS A 9 -8.32 12.54 13.26
CA LYS A 9 -7.16 12.28 14.11
C LYS A 9 -6.04 11.80 13.19
N THR A 10 -4.89 12.46 13.20
CA THR A 10 -3.70 11.95 12.52
C THR A 10 -3.45 10.52 12.99
N PRO A 11 -3.33 9.54 12.08
CA PRO A 11 -3.06 8.16 12.47
C PRO A 11 -1.72 8.08 13.21
N SER A 12 -1.59 7.08 14.06
CA SER A 12 -0.34 6.73 14.75
C SER A 12 0.47 5.76 13.91
N ALA A 13 1.79 5.70 14.15
CA ALA A 13 2.66 4.74 13.49
C ALA A 13 2.19 3.28 13.72
N SER A 14 1.69 2.96 14.92
CA SER A 14 1.15 1.63 15.24
C SER A 14 -0.09 1.27 14.42
N GLU A 15 -0.97 2.24 14.12
CA GLU A 15 -2.14 2.01 13.26
C GLU A 15 -1.68 1.70 11.83
N LEU A 16 -0.66 2.41 11.31
CA LEU A 16 -0.08 2.12 9.99
C LEU A 16 0.60 0.75 9.93
N PHE A 17 1.41 0.39 10.93
CA PHE A 17 2.05 -0.93 10.97
C PHE A 17 1.01 -2.05 10.99
N SER A 18 -0.05 -1.91 11.80
CA SER A 18 -1.15 -2.88 11.84
C SER A 18 -1.81 -3.03 10.47
N LEU A 19 -1.97 -1.92 9.73
CA LEU A 19 -2.54 -1.95 8.39
C LEU A 19 -1.61 -2.64 7.37
N LEU A 20 -0.31 -2.42 7.45
CA LEU A 20 0.68 -3.11 6.60
C LEU A 20 0.70 -4.62 6.89
N ASP A 21 0.61 -5.02 8.16
CA ASP A 21 0.55 -6.41 8.58
C ASP A 21 -0.75 -7.09 8.09
N GLU A 22 -1.89 -6.38 8.16
CA GLU A 22 -3.17 -6.86 7.65
C GLU A 22 -3.12 -7.07 6.12
N ILE A 23 -2.53 -6.14 5.37
CA ILE A 23 -2.34 -6.29 3.92
C ILE A 23 -1.52 -7.55 3.61
N ALA A 24 -0.42 -7.78 4.34
CA ALA A 24 0.41 -8.97 4.19
C ALA A 24 -0.35 -10.26 4.56
N HIS A 25 -1.21 -10.20 5.58
CA HIS A 25 -2.05 -11.31 5.99
C HIS A 25 -3.05 -11.69 4.89
N ILE A 26 -3.82 -10.71 4.39
CA ILE A 26 -4.83 -10.92 3.35
C ILE A 26 -4.19 -11.44 2.05
N LEU A 27 -3.03 -10.92 1.64
CA LEU A 27 -2.28 -11.45 0.49
C LEU A 27 -2.06 -12.97 0.59
N ARG A 28 -1.67 -13.44 1.78
CA ARG A 28 -1.44 -14.86 2.05
C ARG A 28 -2.74 -15.65 2.15
N GLU A 29 -3.76 -15.08 2.78
CA GLU A 29 -5.06 -15.73 2.92
C GLU A 29 -5.71 -16.02 1.56
N ILE A 30 -5.64 -15.07 0.62
CA ILE A 30 -6.24 -15.21 -0.71
C ILE A 30 -5.32 -15.89 -1.73
N GLY A 31 -4.13 -16.37 -1.30
CA GLY A 31 -3.21 -17.14 -2.14
C GLY A 31 -2.37 -16.32 -3.13
N LEU A 32 -2.25 -15.01 -2.93
CA LEU A 32 -1.42 -14.11 -3.74
C LEU A 32 -0.02 -13.90 -3.17
N ASN A 33 0.34 -14.56 -2.07
CA ASN A 33 1.69 -14.56 -1.56
C ASN A 33 2.64 -15.33 -2.50
N THR A 34 3.90 -14.92 -2.51
CA THR A 34 4.91 -15.48 -3.42
C THR A 34 6.15 -15.91 -2.67
N GLU A 35 6.95 -16.80 -3.27
CA GLU A 35 8.32 -16.99 -2.83
C GLU A 35 9.11 -15.70 -3.04
N ARG A 36 10.08 -15.44 -2.15
CA ARG A 36 10.91 -14.23 -2.22
C ARG A 36 11.62 -14.16 -3.58
N PRO A 37 11.42 -13.08 -4.37
CA PRO A 37 12.14 -12.90 -5.62
C PRO A 37 13.64 -12.70 -5.41
N THR A 38 14.41 -12.84 -6.48
CA THR A 38 15.84 -12.53 -6.44
C THR A 38 16.08 -11.05 -6.15
N ASP A 39 17.20 -10.73 -5.50
CA ASP A 39 17.58 -9.34 -5.23
C ASP A 39 17.69 -8.52 -6.53
N ALA A 40 18.12 -9.13 -7.63
CA ALA A 40 18.16 -8.49 -8.95
C ALA A 40 16.76 -8.12 -9.47
N ALA A 41 15.76 -8.99 -9.29
CA ALA A 41 14.38 -8.71 -9.71
C ALA A 41 13.76 -7.57 -8.88
N MET A 42 14.02 -7.52 -7.57
CA MET A 42 13.56 -6.46 -6.68
C MET A 42 14.31 -5.13 -6.86
N ALA A 43 15.49 -5.16 -7.48
CA ALA A 43 16.33 -3.99 -7.76
C ALA A 43 16.10 -3.40 -9.16
N SER A 44 15.05 -3.81 -9.90
CA SER A 44 14.73 -3.20 -11.19
C SER A 44 14.55 -1.69 -11.06
N THR A 45 15.10 -0.95 -12.02
CA THR A 45 14.96 0.51 -12.09
C THR A 45 13.63 0.95 -12.71
N ALA A 46 12.84 0.02 -13.26
CA ALA A 46 11.50 0.33 -13.75
C ALA A 46 10.58 0.72 -12.58
N PRO A 47 9.64 1.66 -12.78
CA PRO A 47 8.61 1.96 -11.79
C PRO A 47 7.91 0.68 -11.30
N PHE A 48 7.81 0.49 -9.99
CA PHE A 48 7.15 -0.69 -9.40
C PHE A 48 7.74 -2.04 -9.84
N CYS A 49 8.95 -2.08 -10.39
CA CYS A 49 9.57 -3.29 -10.91
C CYS A 49 8.65 -4.08 -11.87
N PHE A 50 7.82 -3.40 -12.66
CA PHE A 50 6.77 -4.04 -13.47
C PHE A 50 7.31 -5.01 -14.54
N ASP A 51 8.59 -4.85 -14.90
CA ASP A 51 9.28 -5.67 -15.90
C ASP A 51 9.82 -6.98 -15.32
N THR A 52 10.05 -7.04 -14.01
CA THR A 52 10.65 -8.19 -13.32
C THR A 52 9.72 -8.88 -12.34
N LEU A 53 8.65 -8.23 -11.88
CA LEU A 53 7.75 -8.74 -10.86
C LEU A 53 6.28 -8.59 -11.27
N ALA A 54 5.48 -9.61 -10.90
CA ALA A 54 4.03 -9.44 -10.85
C ALA A 54 3.65 -8.45 -9.74
N PHE A 55 2.51 -7.77 -9.90
CA PHE A 55 2.10 -6.71 -8.97
C PHE A 55 2.01 -7.19 -7.52
N HIS A 56 1.46 -8.38 -7.27
CA HIS A 56 1.34 -8.93 -5.91
C HIS A 56 2.71 -9.27 -5.28
N ALA A 57 3.67 -9.75 -6.08
CA ALA A 57 5.04 -10.01 -5.63
C ALA A 57 5.78 -8.72 -5.31
N TRP A 58 5.63 -7.70 -6.15
CA TRP A 58 6.15 -6.36 -5.86
C TRP A 58 5.52 -5.78 -4.59
N LEU A 59 4.20 -5.94 -4.41
CA LEU A 59 3.48 -5.46 -3.24
C LEU A 59 4.05 -6.09 -1.95
N GLU A 60 4.17 -7.42 -1.92
CA GLU A 60 4.68 -8.17 -0.76
C GLU A 60 6.15 -7.87 -0.44
N TRP A 61 7.02 -7.88 -1.45
CA TRP A 61 8.47 -7.93 -1.22
C TRP A 61 9.19 -6.59 -1.36
N VAL A 62 8.57 -5.60 -2.03
CA VAL A 62 9.19 -4.30 -2.27
C VAL A 62 8.40 -3.20 -1.57
N PHE A 63 7.10 -3.13 -1.79
CA PHE A 63 6.27 -2.03 -1.28
C PHE A 63 6.09 -2.08 0.24
N LEU A 64 5.59 -3.19 0.79
CA LEU A 64 5.32 -3.30 2.23
C LEU A 64 6.57 -3.09 3.08
N PRO A 65 7.73 -3.75 2.83
CA PRO A 65 8.93 -3.53 3.63
C PRO A 65 9.44 -2.09 3.54
N ARG A 66 9.30 -1.46 2.36
CA ARG A 66 9.68 -0.05 2.16
C ARG A 66 8.78 0.89 2.96
N MET A 67 7.47 0.65 3.02
CA MET A 67 6.56 1.46 3.82
C MET A 67 6.85 1.29 5.31
N GLN A 68 7.08 0.07 5.78
CA GLN A 68 7.51 -0.19 7.16
C GLN A 68 8.77 0.62 7.51
N GLN A 69 9.82 0.51 6.71
CA GLN A 69 11.06 1.26 6.92
C GLN A 69 10.84 2.79 6.90
N THR A 70 9.96 3.28 6.02
CA THR A 70 9.66 4.71 5.90
C THR A 70 9.01 5.24 7.17
N ILE A 71 8.06 4.48 7.75
CA ILE A 71 7.40 4.82 9.02
C ILE A 71 8.39 4.74 10.18
N GLU A 72 9.17 3.66 10.28
CA GLU A 72 10.17 3.47 11.35
C GLU A 72 11.21 4.59 11.39
N GLN A 73 11.61 5.09 10.23
CA GLN A 73 12.64 6.13 10.11
C GLN A 73 12.06 7.54 10.12
N GLU A 74 10.74 7.68 10.27
CA GLU A 74 10.00 8.95 10.16
C GLU A 74 10.40 9.76 8.92
N ARG A 75 10.81 9.08 7.84
CA ARG A 75 11.19 9.76 6.61
C ARG A 75 9.93 10.14 5.88
N ASN A 76 9.73 11.43 5.68
CA ASN A 76 8.61 11.89 4.88
C ASN A 76 8.66 11.28 3.46
N LEU A 77 7.49 10.90 2.94
CA LEU A 77 7.38 10.45 1.56
C LEU A 77 7.68 11.63 0.61
N ALA A 78 8.37 11.35 -0.49
CA ALA A 78 8.71 12.39 -1.47
C ALA A 78 7.49 12.91 -2.25
N ALA A 79 6.43 12.11 -2.31
CA ALA A 79 5.16 12.40 -2.95
C ALA A 79 4.05 11.57 -2.27
N PRO A 80 2.76 11.94 -2.43
CA PRO A 80 1.66 11.16 -1.90
C PRO A 80 1.70 9.69 -2.37
N CYS A 81 1.41 8.78 -1.44
CA CYS A 81 1.14 7.38 -1.78
C CYS A 81 -0.24 7.28 -2.42
N ASN A 82 -0.32 6.64 -3.58
CA ASN A 82 -1.55 6.47 -4.34
C ASN A 82 -1.52 5.13 -5.09
N ILE A 83 -1.40 4.04 -4.33
CA ILE A 83 -1.26 2.70 -4.90
C ILE A 83 -2.61 2.07 -5.27
N ALA A 84 -3.70 2.49 -4.61
CA ALA A 84 -5.02 1.89 -4.77
C ALA A 84 -5.55 1.92 -6.23
N PRO A 85 -5.40 3.00 -7.02
CA PRO A 85 -5.85 2.97 -8.43
C PRO A 85 -5.10 1.96 -9.29
N LEU A 86 -3.80 1.79 -9.04
CA LEU A 86 -3.01 0.78 -9.74
C LEU A 86 -3.44 -0.62 -9.29
N ALA A 87 -3.67 -0.80 -7.99
CA ALA A 87 -4.14 -2.06 -7.44
C ALA A 87 -5.51 -2.43 -8.02
N GLU A 88 -6.46 -1.50 -8.11
CA GLU A 88 -7.78 -1.70 -8.72
C GLU A 88 -7.66 -2.19 -10.16
N TYR A 89 -6.82 -1.52 -10.96
CA TYR A 89 -6.57 -1.92 -12.35
C TYR A 89 -5.96 -3.33 -12.47
N GLN A 90 -4.97 -3.65 -11.64
CA GLN A 90 -4.30 -4.96 -11.67
C GLN A 90 -5.23 -6.08 -11.17
N PHE A 91 -5.91 -5.85 -10.05
CA PHE A 91 -6.81 -6.80 -9.42
C PHE A 91 -8.05 -7.13 -10.24
N ALA A 92 -8.47 -6.25 -11.15
CA ALA A 92 -9.55 -6.55 -12.10
C ALA A 92 -9.24 -7.75 -13.01
N THR A 93 -7.97 -8.15 -13.12
CA THR A 93 -7.53 -9.32 -13.92
C THR A 93 -7.35 -10.60 -13.09
N TYR A 94 -7.43 -10.50 -11.76
CA TYR A 94 -7.17 -11.61 -10.84
C TYR A 94 -8.44 -12.44 -10.62
N ALA A 95 -8.27 -13.74 -10.40
CA ALA A 95 -9.39 -14.63 -10.08
C ALA A 95 -9.71 -14.64 -8.58
N GLU A 96 -8.73 -14.23 -7.77
CA GLU A 96 -8.77 -14.17 -6.31
C GLU A 96 -9.69 -13.05 -5.81
N PRO A 97 -10.30 -13.20 -4.62
CA PRO A 97 -11.25 -12.23 -4.07
C PRO A 97 -10.55 -10.99 -3.47
N THR A 98 -9.97 -10.15 -4.33
CA THR A 98 -9.12 -8.99 -3.99
C THR A 98 -9.84 -7.76 -3.40
N HIS A 99 -11.17 -7.77 -3.31
CA HIS A 99 -11.97 -6.64 -2.82
C HIS A 99 -11.53 -6.11 -1.44
N HIS A 100 -11.29 -7.00 -0.47
CA HIS A 100 -10.83 -6.62 0.86
C HIS A 100 -9.42 -6.02 0.79
N LEU A 101 -8.52 -6.67 0.04
CA LEU A 101 -7.15 -6.20 -0.15
C LEU A 101 -7.12 -4.78 -0.76
N LEU A 102 -7.97 -4.50 -1.74
CA LEU A 102 -8.11 -3.18 -2.34
C LEU A 102 -8.58 -2.13 -1.33
N ALA A 103 -9.54 -2.49 -0.46
CA ALA A 103 -10.01 -1.59 0.59
C ALA A 103 -8.89 -1.23 1.59
N LEU A 104 -8.06 -2.21 1.99
CA LEU A 104 -6.91 -1.96 2.85
C LEU A 104 -5.85 -1.07 2.18
N LEU A 105 -5.59 -1.24 0.89
CA LEU A 105 -4.66 -0.39 0.14
C LEU A 105 -5.19 1.05 0.01
N THR A 106 -6.50 1.22 -0.16
CA THR A 106 -7.16 2.53 -0.20
C THR A 106 -7.07 3.24 1.15
N GLU A 107 -7.29 2.49 2.23
CA GLU A 107 -7.12 2.98 3.59
C GLU A 107 -5.66 3.36 3.85
N LEU A 108 -4.70 2.56 3.37
CA LEU A 108 -3.27 2.83 3.52
C LEU A 108 -2.87 4.13 2.84
N ASP A 109 -3.28 4.34 1.58
CA ASP A 109 -3.04 5.59 0.85
C ASP A 109 -3.53 6.80 1.67
N THR A 110 -4.73 6.70 2.24
CA THR A 110 -5.32 7.78 3.04
C THR A 110 -4.56 8.02 4.34
N GLN A 111 -4.31 6.97 5.12
CA GLN A 111 -3.69 7.09 6.43
C GLN A 111 -2.22 7.48 6.34
N ILE A 112 -1.45 6.89 5.42
CA ILE A 112 -0.02 7.18 5.32
C ILE A 112 0.24 8.61 4.84
N ASN A 113 -0.58 9.13 3.93
CA ASN A 113 -0.51 10.52 3.50
C ASN A 113 -0.89 11.48 4.64
N ALA A 114 -1.92 11.15 5.42
CA ALA A 114 -2.32 11.93 6.59
C ALA A 114 -1.23 11.93 7.67
N TYR A 115 -0.58 10.80 7.91
CA TYR A 115 0.55 10.65 8.85
C TYR A 115 1.71 11.57 8.49
N PHE A 116 2.05 11.64 7.19
CA PHE A 116 3.15 12.46 6.68
C PHE A 116 2.75 13.91 6.32
N HIS A 117 1.51 14.31 6.63
CA HIS A 117 0.95 15.62 6.32
C HIS A 117 1.00 16.00 4.83
N LEU A 118 0.89 15.01 3.95
CA LEU A 118 0.87 15.21 2.51
C LEU A 118 -0.55 15.50 2.03
N PRO A 119 -0.73 16.43 1.07
CA PRO A 119 -2.03 16.70 0.51
C PRO A 119 -2.53 15.47 -0.25
N MET A 120 -3.76 15.05 0.04
CA MET A 120 -4.47 14.09 -0.82
C MET A 120 -4.77 14.81 -2.14
N GLU A 121 -3.95 14.56 -3.16
CA GLU A 121 -4.19 15.12 -4.49
C GLU A 121 -5.49 14.50 -5.02
N ASN A 122 -6.49 15.33 -5.33
CA ASN A 122 -7.82 14.91 -5.77
C ASN A 122 -7.70 13.84 -6.88
N GLN A 123 -8.02 12.58 -6.56
CA GLN A 123 -8.38 11.58 -7.56
C GLN A 123 -9.64 12.12 -8.25
N LYS A 124 -9.44 12.67 -9.46
CA LYS A 124 -10.49 13.19 -10.31
C LYS A 124 -11.10 12.08 -11.16
#